data_AF-A0A937CW26-F1
#
_entry.id   AF-A0A937CW26-F1
#
_cell.length_a   1.000
_cell.length_b   1.000
_cell.length_c   1.000
_cell.angle_alpha   90.00
_cell.angle_beta   90.00
_cell.angle_gamma   90.00
#
_symmetry.space_group_name_H-M   'P 1'
#
loop_
_entity.id
_entity.type
_entity.pdbx_description
1 polymer ?
#
loop_
_entity_poly.entity_id
_entity_poly.type
_entity_poly.pdbx_seq_one_letter_code
_entity_poly.pdbx_strand_id
1 'polypeptide(L)'
;MLKTDQITLTLYPLWMVWAGRTILYLALMMGPIIEMGWIEALLPSAIQETGKIVLGGVALPALYISLYALLHRIGAHCQNFVFLVALLYGATLFAEAQRALSTGSLLPWLGTIGCFVYALGFTWLGYQGYLANRKRAAAALFAEREAQIDMHAEAILRAQQLQRNLSAVKEGP
;
A
#
# COMPACT_ATOMS: atom_id res chain seq x y z
N MET A 1 19.66 41.02 6.67
CA MET A 1 20.53 39.83 6.51
C MET A 1 19.70 38.60 6.87
N LEU A 2 19.04 37.99 5.88
CA LEU A 2 18.25 36.78 6.09
C LEU A 2 19.20 35.58 6.07
N LYS A 3 19.36 34.96 7.23
CA LYS A 3 20.10 33.71 7.42
C LYS A 3 19.32 32.63 6.65
N THR A 4 19.87 32.22 5.52
CA THR A 4 19.43 31.03 4.79
C THR A 4 19.73 29.85 5.69
N ASP A 5 18.82 29.53 6.61
CA ASP A 5 18.84 28.28 7.33
C ASP A 5 18.75 27.19 6.27
N GLN A 6 19.91 26.55 6.08
CA GLN A 6 20.09 25.38 5.25
C GLN A 6 19.11 24.33 5.74
N ILE A 7 17.96 24.27 5.07
CA ILE A 7 17.17 23.06 4.96
C ILE A 7 18.11 22.09 4.25
N THR A 8 18.90 21.34 5.02
CA THR A 8 19.46 20.05 4.59
C THR A 8 18.29 19.11 4.35
N LEU A 9 17.56 19.37 3.28
CA LEU A 9 16.80 18.38 2.53
C LEU A 9 17.87 17.38 2.12
N THR A 10 18.03 16.32 2.90
CA THR A 10 18.69 15.09 2.47
C THR A 10 17.94 14.64 1.22
N LEU A 11 18.37 15.14 0.07
CA LEU A 11 18.08 14.63 -1.26
C LEU A 11 18.71 13.24 -1.33
N TYR A 12 18.15 12.27 -0.60
CA TYR A 12 18.16 10.93 -1.13
C TYR A 12 17.46 11.07 -2.48
N PRO A 13 18.17 10.83 -3.58
CA PRO A 13 17.62 11.17 -4.87
C PRO A 13 16.40 10.29 -5.02
N LEU A 14 15.28 10.91 -5.45
CA LEU A 14 13.96 10.30 -5.39
C LEU A 14 13.99 8.84 -5.87
N TRP A 15 14.74 8.57 -6.95
CA TRP A 15 14.95 7.25 -7.54
C TRP A 15 15.46 6.18 -6.57
N MET A 16 16.26 6.53 -5.57
CA MET A 16 16.82 5.60 -4.58
C MET A 16 15.78 5.20 -3.53
N VAL A 17 14.89 6.12 -3.16
CA VAL A 17 13.72 5.84 -2.31
C VAL A 17 12.71 4.97 -3.08
N TRP A 18 12.47 5.28 -4.36
CA TRP A 18 11.61 4.47 -5.22
C TRP A 18 12.20 3.07 -5.46
N ALA A 19 13.50 2.97 -5.76
CA ALA A 19 14.20 1.70 -5.97
C ALA A 19 14.19 0.83 -4.70
N GLY A 20 14.50 1.41 -3.54
CA GLY A 20 14.46 0.69 -2.26
C GLY A 20 13.05 0.16 -1.95
N ARG A 21 12.01 0.96 -2.23
CA ARG A 21 10.62 0.56 -2.04
C ARG A 21 10.18 -0.52 -3.04
N THR A 22 10.63 -0.44 -4.28
CA THR A 22 10.39 -1.49 -5.29
C THR A 22 11.07 -2.79 -4.90
N ILE A 23 12.33 -2.75 -4.45
CA ILE A 23 13.07 -3.93 -3.97
C ILE A 23 12.35 -4.54 -2.76
N LEU A 24 11.88 -3.71 -1.83
CA LEU A 24 11.13 -4.18 -0.67
C LEU A 24 9.83 -4.87 -1.08
N TYR A 25 9.06 -4.29 -2.00
CA TYR A 25 7.84 -4.94 -2.51
C TYR A 25 8.15 -6.23 -3.27
N LEU A 26 9.22 -6.25 -4.06
CA LEU A 26 9.65 -7.46 -4.75
C LEU A 26 10.04 -8.55 -3.75
N ALA A 27 10.77 -8.22 -2.68
CA ALA A 27 11.12 -9.14 -1.61
C ALA A 27 9.88 -9.66 -0.87
N LEU A 28 8.92 -8.77 -0.55
CA LEU A 28 7.65 -9.13 0.08
C LEU A 28 6.79 -10.04 -0.82
N MET A 29 6.89 -9.89 -2.14
CA MET A 29 6.21 -10.76 -3.09
C MET A 29 6.90 -12.10 -3.27
N MET A 30 8.22 -12.09 -3.49
CA MET A 30 9.00 -13.28 -3.83
C MET A 30 9.31 -14.14 -2.61
N GLY A 31 9.43 -13.56 -1.41
CA GLY A 31 9.71 -14.29 -0.17
C GLY A 31 8.75 -15.46 0.06
N PRO A 32 7.42 -15.23 0.11
CA PRO A 32 6.43 -16.29 0.26
C PRO A 32 6.48 -17.35 -0.86
N ILE A 33 6.77 -16.94 -2.10
CA ILE A 33 6.89 -17.87 -3.24
C ILE A 33 8.10 -18.79 -3.05
N ILE A 34 9.23 -18.22 -2.66
CA ILE A 34 10.47 -18.96 -2.41
C ILE A 34 10.24 -19.92 -1.24
N GLU A 35 9.74 -19.44 -0.10
CA GLU A 35 9.45 -20.27 1.07
C GLU A 35 8.53 -21.46 0.74
N MET A 36 7.45 -21.22 -0.02
CA MET A 36 6.56 -22.29 -0.47
C MET A 36 7.27 -23.31 -1.37
N GLY A 37 8.18 -22.86 -2.25
CA GLY A 37 8.99 -23.76 -3.08
C GLY A 37 9.95 -24.64 -2.27
N TRP A 38 10.51 -24.11 -1.18
CA TRP A 38 11.32 -24.90 -0.25
C TRP A 38 10.48 -25.95 0.50
N ILE A 39 9.28 -25.58 0.94
CA ILE A 39 8.34 -26.51 1.59
C ILE A 39 7.87 -27.59 0.60
N GLU A 40 7.60 -27.23 -0.65
CA GLU A 40 7.26 -28.16 -1.73
C GLU A 40 8.37 -29.17 -2.00
N ALA A 41 9.64 -28.74 -1.96
CA ALA A 41 10.79 -29.61 -2.15
C ALA A 41 10.99 -30.62 -1.00
N LEU A 42 10.47 -30.32 0.19
CA LEU A 42 10.52 -31.20 1.36
C LEU A 42 9.36 -32.22 1.39
N LEU A 43 8.34 -32.05 0.55
CA LEU A 43 7.19 -32.95 0.49
C LEU A 43 7.55 -34.27 -0.21
N PRO A 44 7.14 -35.43 0.34
CA PRO A 44 7.25 -36.72 -0.34
C PRO A 44 6.58 -36.68 -1.73
N SER A 45 7.20 -37.34 -2.71
CA SER A 45 6.71 -37.38 -4.11
C SER A 45 5.25 -37.82 -4.24
N ALA A 46 4.80 -38.72 -3.36
CA ALA A 46 3.42 -39.21 -3.31
C ALA A 46 2.36 -38.13 -3.02
N ILE A 47 2.74 -37.06 -2.32
CA ILE A 47 1.82 -35.96 -1.95
C ILE A 47 2.23 -34.62 -2.55
N GLN A 48 3.24 -34.61 -3.43
CA GLN A 48 3.81 -33.38 -3.96
C GLN A 48 2.81 -32.60 -4.84
N GLU A 49 2.02 -33.29 -5.67
CA GLU A 49 0.96 -32.70 -6.50
C GLU A 49 -0.15 -32.05 -5.64
N THR A 50 -0.62 -32.76 -4.61
CA THR A 50 -1.62 -32.22 -3.66
C THR A 50 -1.04 -31.11 -2.80
N GLY A 51 0.22 -31.24 -2.40
CA GLY A 51 0.97 -30.24 -1.65
C GLY A 51 1.09 -28.93 -2.42
N LYS A 52 1.39 -28.97 -3.73
CA LYS A 52 1.39 -27.79 -4.61
C LYS A 52 0.05 -27.04 -4.58
N ILE A 53 -1.06 -27.78 -4.66
CA ILE A 53 -2.40 -27.21 -4.65
C ILE A 53 -2.69 -26.54 -3.31
N VAL A 54 -2.32 -27.16 -2.18
CA VAL A 54 -2.55 -26.59 -0.85
C VAL A 54 -1.64 -25.39 -0.57
N LEU A 55 -0.35 -25.50 -0.90
CA LEU A 55 0.64 -24.45 -0.70
C LEU A 55 0.33 -23.23 -1.57
N GLY A 56 0.10 -23.42 -2.87
CA GLY A 56 -0.23 -22.32 -3.80
C GLY A 56 -1.68 -21.83 -3.68
N GLY A 57 -2.61 -22.73 -3.39
CA GLY A 57 -4.04 -22.43 -3.38
C GLY A 57 -4.59 -21.95 -2.05
N VAL A 58 -3.92 -22.19 -0.92
CA VAL A 58 -4.41 -21.78 0.41
C VAL A 58 -3.34 -21.03 1.18
N ALA A 59 -2.15 -21.61 1.30
CA ALA A 59 -1.11 -21.07 2.17
C ALA A 59 -0.50 -19.77 1.63
N LEU A 60 -0.24 -19.69 0.32
CA LEU A 60 0.31 -18.50 -0.32
C LEU A 60 -0.66 -17.28 -0.27
N PRO A 61 -1.96 -17.40 -0.61
CA PRO A 61 -2.92 -16.33 -0.39
C PRO A 61 -3.02 -15.91 1.10
N ALA A 62 -3.02 -16.89 2.02
CA ALA A 62 -3.08 -16.61 3.45
C ALA A 62 -1.85 -15.85 3.97
N LEU A 63 -0.65 -16.17 3.46
CA LEU A 63 0.56 -15.41 3.76
C LEU A 63 0.46 -13.99 3.24
N TYR A 64 0.00 -13.77 2.01
CA TYR A 64 -0.17 -12.41 1.49
C TYR A 64 -1.21 -11.59 2.25
N ILE A 65 -2.30 -12.21 2.71
CA ILE A 65 -3.29 -11.56 3.58
C ILE A 65 -2.66 -11.21 4.93
N SER A 66 -1.86 -12.11 5.50
CA SER A 66 -1.16 -11.89 6.77
C SER A 66 -0.12 -10.76 6.66
N LEU A 67 0.64 -10.73 5.57
CA LEU A 67 1.57 -9.66 5.24
C LEU A 67 0.85 -8.32 5.11
N TYR A 68 -0.29 -8.31 4.40
CA TYR A 68 -1.13 -7.13 4.27
C TYR A 68 -1.63 -6.63 5.64
N ALA A 69 -2.12 -7.52 6.50
CA ALA A 69 -2.56 -7.17 7.85
C ALA A 69 -1.41 -6.63 8.71
N LEU A 70 -0.21 -7.22 8.61
CA LEU A 70 0.99 -6.75 9.29
C LEU A 70 1.39 -5.33 8.83
N LEU A 71 1.45 -5.11 7.52
CA LEU A 71 1.74 -3.81 6.90
C LEU A 71 0.70 -2.76 7.33
N HIS A 72 -0.58 -3.14 7.37
CA HIS A 72 -1.66 -2.27 7.82
C HIS A 72 -1.49 -1.87 9.30
N ARG A 73 -1.10 -2.80 10.17
CA ARG A 73 -0.88 -2.55 11.61
C ARG A 73 0.28 -1.59 11.87
N ILE A 74 1.31 -1.61 11.03
CA ILE A 74 2.48 -0.72 11.13
C ILE A 74 2.17 0.67 10.53
N GLY A 75 0.97 0.88 9.96
CA GLY A 75 0.58 2.13 9.32
C GLY A 75 1.17 2.33 7.92
N ALA A 76 1.89 1.33 7.41
CA ALA A 76 2.41 1.32 6.04
C ALA A 76 1.24 1.02 5.08
N HIS A 77 0.58 2.07 4.59
CA HIS A 77 -0.52 1.97 3.63
C HIS A 77 0.01 1.51 2.26
N CYS A 78 0.28 0.20 2.14
CA CYS A 78 0.89 -0.41 0.98
C CYS A 78 -0.17 -0.91 0.02
N GLN A 79 -1.04 -0.03 -0.45
CA GLN A 79 -2.08 -0.41 -1.39
C GLN A 79 -1.51 -0.92 -2.72
N ASN A 80 -0.36 -0.37 -3.12
CA ASN A 80 0.42 -0.84 -4.25
C ASN A 80 0.84 -2.31 -4.09
N PHE A 81 1.13 -2.76 -2.87
CA PHE A 81 1.47 -4.16 -2.62
C PHE A 81 0.28 -5.09 -2.91
N VAL A 82 -0.94 -4.71 -2.50
CA VAL A 82 -2.14 -5.49 -2.79
C VAL A 82 -2.41 -5.58 -4.28
N PHE A 83 -2.24 -4.47 -5.02
CA PHE A 83 -2.37 -4.47 -6.47
C PHE A 83 -1.28 -5.28 -7.16
N LEU A 84 -0.05 -5.25 -6.64
CA LEU A 84 1.04 -6.09 -7.14
C LEU A 84 0.73 -7.58 -6.94
N VAL A 85 0.22 -7.97 -5.77
CA VAL A 85 -0.24 -9.35 -5.51
C VAL A 85 -1.39 -9.73 -6.44
N ALA A 86 -2.37 -8.85 -6.66
CA ALA A 86 -3.45 -9.10 -7.63
C ALA A 86 -2.90 -9.28 -9.06
N LEU A 87 -1.89 -8.48 -9.44
CA LEU A 87 -1.24 -8.58 -10.75
C LEU A 87 -0.44 -9.88 -10.89
N LEU A 88 0.22 -10.34 -9.83
CA LEU A 88 0.86 -11.66 -9.80
C LEU A 88 -0.16 -12.78 -10.03
N TYR A 89 -1.28 -12.78 -9.31
CA TYR A 89 -2.34 -13.78 -9.54
C TYR A 89 -2.96 -13.66 -10.95
N GLY A 90 -3.02 -12.45 -11.51
CA GLY A 90 -3.41 -12.24 -12.91
C GLY A 90 -2.41 -12.85 -13.91
N ALA A 91 -1.11 -12.71 -13.65
CA ALA A 91 -0.06 -13.30 -14.48
C ALA A 91 -0.06 -14.84 -14.37
N THR A 92 -0.22 -15.39 -13.17
CA THR A 92 -0.33 -16.84 -12.97
C THR A 92 -1.60 -17.41 -13.59
N LEU A 93 -2.72 -16.68 -13.51
CA LEU A 93 -3.96 -17.03 -14.21
C LEU A 93 -3.72 -17.20 -15.71
N PHE A 94 -3.02 -16.25 -16.34
CA PHE A 94 -2.74 -16.32 -17.76
C PHE A 94 -1.85 -17.53 -18.11
N ALA A 95 -0.82 -17.78 -17.31
CA ALA A 95 0.07 -18.92 -17.49
C ALA A 95 -0.65 -20.27 -17.32
N GLU A 96 -1.50 -20.41 -16.30
CA GLU A 96 -2.29 -21.62 -16.05
C GLU A 96 -3.37 -21.83 -17.13
N ALA A 97 -4.01 -20.76 -17.61
CA ALA A 97 -4.97 -20.85 -18.72
C ALA A 97 -4.27 -21.33 -20.00
N GLN A 98 -3.08 -20.83 -20.30
CA GLN A 98 -2.29 -21.28 -21.45
C GLN A 98 -1.87 -22.75 -21.31
N ARG A 99 -1.48 -23.19 -20.12
CA ARG A 99 -1.20 -24.61 -19.82
C ARG A 99 -2.44 -25.48 -19.97
N ALA A 100 -3.59 -25.03 -19.49
CA ALA A 100 -4.87 -25.73 -19.61
C ALA A 100 -5.24 -25.96 -21.08
N LEU A 101 -5.11 -24.91 -21.89
CA LEU A 101 -5.39 -24.95 -23.34
C LEU A 101 -4.43 -25.86 -24.11
N SER A 102 -3.15 -25.89 -23.73
CA SER A 102 -2.12 -26.69 -24.42
C SER A 102 -2.09 -28.15 -24.01
N THR A 103 -2.42 -28.47 -22.76
CA THR A 103 -2.36 -29.85 -22.24
C THR A 103 -3.70 -30.58 -22.30
N GLY A 104 -4.83 -29.87 -22.39
CA GLY A 104 -6.17 -30.47 -22.32
C GLY A 104 -6.51 -31.11 -20.97
N SER A 105 -5.66 -30.96 -19.96
CA SER A 105 -5.85 -31.50 -18.62
C SER A 105 -6.79 -30.63 -17.79
N LEU A 106 -7.55 -31.25 -16.89
CA LEU A 106 -8.45 -30.53 -15.97
C LEU A 106 -7.70 -29.88 -14.79
N LEU A 107 -6.50 -30.34 -14.45
CA LEU A 107 -5.75 -29.83 -13.29
C LEU A 107 -5.37 -28.34 -13.43
N PRO A 108 -4.84 -27.87 -14.59
CA PRO A 108 -4.54 -26.45 -14.80
C PRO A 108 -5.80 -25.56 -14.86
N TRP A 109 -6.96 -26.11 -15.23
CA TRP A 109 -8.23 -25.38 -15.17
C TRP A 109 -8.63 -25.05 -13.73
N LEU A 110 -8.41 -25.97 -12.77
CA LEU A 110 -8.61 -25.68 -11.35
C LEU A 110 -7.68 -24.59 -10.85
N GLY A 111 -6.41 -24.61 -11.27
CA GLY A 111 -5.43 -23.55 -10.99
C GLY A 111 -5.86 -22.19 -11.56
N THR A 112 -6.39 -22.18 -12.78
CA THR A 112 -6.91 -20.98 -13.46
C THR A 112 -8.08 -20.37 -12.68
N ILE A 113 -9.06 -21.18 -12.27
CA ILE A 113 -10.21 -20.73 -11.48
C ILE A 113 -9.75 -20.18 -10.12
N GLY A 114 -8.83 -20.88 -9.46
CA GLY A 114 -8.26 -20.42 -8.18
C GLY A 114 -7.58 -19.06 -8.32
N CYS A 115 -6.71 -18.90 -9.32
CA CYS A 115 -6.03 -17.63 -9.57
C CYS A 115 -7.03 -16.51 -9.91
N PHE A 116 -8.12 -16.82 -10.60
CA PHE A 116 -9.17 -15.84 -10.93
C PHE A 116 -9.86 -15.31 -9.67
N VAL A 117 -10.28 -16.23 -8.79
CA VAL A 117 -10.92 -15.89 -7.51
C VAL A 117 -9.97 -15.04 -6.66
N TYR A 118 -8.69 -15.41 -6.57
CA TYR A 118 -7.71 -14.64 -5.81
C TYR A 118 -7.42 -13.27 -6.41
N ALA A 119 -7.24 -13.17 -7.73
CA ALA A 119 -7.04 -11.89 -8.41
C ALA A 119 -8.22 -10.93 -8.13
N LEU A 120 -9.46 -11.42 -8.22
CA LEU A 120 -10.65 -10.63 -7.87
C LEU A 120 -10.69 -10.25 -6.40
N GLY A 121 -10.42 -11.19 -5.49
CA GLY A 121 -10.41 -10.95 -4.05
C GLY A 121 -9.39 -9.89 -3.63
N PHE A 122 -8.16 -9.98 -4.13
CA PHE A 122 -7.12 -8.98 -3.87
C PHE A 122 -7.44 -7.64 -4.54
N THR A 123 -8.02 -7.64 -5.75
CA THR A 123 -8.46 -6.39 -6.40
C THR A 123 -9.54 -5.69 -5.57
N TRP A 124 -10.50 -6.45 -5.04
CA TRP A 124 -11.55 -5.92 -4.16
C TRP A 124 -10.98 -5.37 -2.85
N LEU A 125 -10.06 -6.09 -2.20
CA LEU A 125 -9.33 -5.61 -1.03
C LEU A 125 -8.57 -4.31 -1.31
N GLY A 126 -7.88 -4.24 -2.46
CA GLY A 126 -7.19 -3.05 -2.92
C GLY A 126 -8.13 -1.87 -3.15
N TYR A 127 -9.31 -2.12 -3.71
CA TYR A 127 -10.35 -1.11 -3.95
C TYR A 127 -10.97 -0.58 -2.64
N GLN A 128 -11.24 -1.45 -1.66
CA GLN A 128 -11.72 -1.04 -0.35
C GLN A 128 -10.68 -0.17 0.39
N GLY A 129 -9.41 -0.56 0.32
CA GLY A 129 -8.30 0.26 0.81
C GLY A 129 -8.23 1.63 0.13
N TYR A 130 -8.51 1.68 -1.18
CA TYR A 130 -8.51 2.93 -1.97
C TYR A 130 -9.57 3.89 -1.46
N LEU A 131 -10.79 3.39 -1.31
CA LEU A 131 -11.89 4.19 -0.81
C LEU A 131 -11.62 4.72 0.59
N ALA A 132 -11.05 3.91 1.47
CA ALA A 132 -10.70 4.32 2.83
C ALA A 132 -9.64 5.43 2.84
N ASN A 133 -8.59 5.29 2.02
CA ASN A 133 -7.56 6.32 1.87
C ASN A 133 -8.11 7.62 1.29
N ARG A 134 -8.96 7.53 0.28
CA ARG A 134 -9.58 8.72 -0.33
C ARG A 134 -10.46 9.48 0.67
N LYS A 135 -11.20 8.77 1.53
CA LYS A 135 -11.98 9.38 2.63
C LYS A 135 -11.07 10.06 3.66
N ARG A 136 -9.97 9.42 4.05
CA ARG A 136 -8.98 10.00 4.99
C ARG A 136 -8.28 11.22 4.41
N ALA A 137 -7.89 11.19 3.14
CA ALA A 137 -7.29 12.32 2.45
C ALA A 137 -8.25 13.51 2.35
N ALA A 138 -9.53 13.24 2.04
CA ALA A 138 -10.56 14.29 2.07
C ALA A 138 -10.71 14.90 3.48
N ALA A 139 -10.76 14.07 4.53
CA ALA A 139 -10.84 14.55 5.91
C ALA A 139 -9.62 15.38 6.33
N ALA A 140 -8.41 14.99 5.91
CA ALA A 140 -7.18 15.75 6.17
C ALA A 140 -7.21 17.12 5.48
N LEU A 141 -7.68 17.20 4.23
CA LEU A 141 -7.84 18.47 3.52
C LEU A 141 -8.86 19.39 4.18
N PHE A 142 -9.92 18.85 4.79
CA PHE A 142 -10.87 19.66 5.57
C PHE A 142 -10.24 20.18 6.86
N ALA A 143 -9.50 19.34 7.59
CA ALA A 143 -8.79 19.75 8.80
C ALA A 143 -7.72 20.82 8.52
N GLU A 144 -6.98 20.72 7.41
CA GLU A 144 -6.02 21.74 6.99
C GLU A 144 -6.70 23.09 6.67
N ARG A 145 -7.88 23.05 6.05
CA ARG A 145 -8.67 24.27 5.78
C ARG A 145 -9.18 24.91 7.07
N GLU A 146 -9.67 24.12 8.02
CA GLU A 146 -10.10 24.63 9.33
C GLU A 146 -8.92 25.26 10.09
N ALA A 147 -7.76 24.61 10.12
CA ALA A 147 -6.55 25.15 10.75
C ALA A 147 -6.08 26.46 10.10
N GLN A 148 -6.22 26.62 8.78
CA GLN A 148 -5.91 27.88 8.10
C GLN A 148 -6.91 28.99 8.47
N ILE A 149 -8.20 28.66 8.58
CA ILE A 149 -9.24 29.62 8.99
C ILE A 149 -8.97 30.11 10.42
N ASP A 150 -8.65 29.22 11.35
CA ASP A 150 -8.34 29.58 12.73
C ASP A 150 -7.06 30.44 12.82
N MET A 151 -6.01 30.09 12.08
CA MET A 151 -4.80 30.93 12.00
C MET A 151 -5.08 32.33 11.44
N HIS A 152 -5.93 32.45 10.42
CA HIS A 152 -6.33 33.74 9.88
C HIS A 152 -7.21 34.54 10.85
N ALA A 153 -8.11 33.88 11.58
CA ALA A 153 -8.94 34.51 12.61
C ALA A 153 -8.08 35.04 13.78
N GLU A 154 -7.11 34.27 14.26
CA GLU A 154 -6.16 34.72 15.28
C GLU A 154 -5.29 35.89 14.80
N ALA A 155 -4.84 35.86 13.55
CA ALA A 155 -4.07 36.96 12.97
C ALA A 155 -4.88 38.26 12.89
N ILE A 156 -6.16 38.19 12.51
CA ILE A 156 -7.06 39.34 12.47
C ILE A 156 -7.31 39.88 13.88
N LEU A 157 -7.55 39.01 14.87
CA LEU A 157 -7.76 39.42 16.26
C LEU A 157 -6.51 40.10 16.84
N ARG A 158 -5.31 39.58 16.57
CA ARG A 158 -4.05 40.23 16.98
C ARG A 158 -3.84 41.57 16.28
N ALA A 159 -4.17 41.68 15.00
CA ALA A 159 -4.09 42.95 14.26
C ALA A 159 -5.05 44.00 14.83
N GLN A 160 -6.29 43.61 15.18
CA GLN A 160 -7.27 44.49 15.82
C GLN A 160 -6.81 44.94 17.22
N GLN A 161 -6.22 44.04 18.03
CA GLN A 161 -5.66 44.40 19.33
C GLN A 161 -4.50 45.39 19.20
N LEU A 162 -3.60 45.16 18.24
CA LEU A 162 -2.51 46.10 17.93
C LEU A 162 -3.04 47.47 17.50
N GLN A 163 -4.04 47.50 16.62
CA GLN A 163 -4.65 48.75 16.20
C GLN A 163 -5.33 49.49 17.36
N ARG A 164 -6.01 48.77 18.25
CA ARG A 164 -6.68 49.34 19.44
C ARG A 164 -5.68 49.88 20.45
N ASN A 165 -4.56 49.19 20.65
CA ASN A 165 -3.46 49.65 21.50
C ASN A 165 -2.77 50.88 20.90
N LEU A 166 -2.55 50.90 19.59
CA LEU A 166 -1.98 52.05 18.88
C LEU A 166 -2.90 53.28 18.90
N SER A 167 -4.23 53.09 18.77
CA SER A 167 -5.19 54.18 18.90
C SER A 167 -5.30 54.69 20.34
N ALA A 168 -5.23 53.82 21.34
CA ALA A 168 -5.22 54.20 22.75
C ALA A 168 -3.96 54.99 23.14
N VAL A 169 -2.81 54.65 22.55
CA VAL A 169 -1.56 55.41 22.70
C VAL A 169 -1.64 56.78 22.02
N LYS A 170 -2.44 56.92 20.96
CA LYS A 170 -2.64 58.19 20.24
C LYS A 170 -3.61 59.16 20.94
N GLU A 171 -4.39 58.67 21.90
CA GLU A 171 -5.35 59.44 22.71
C GLU A 171 -4.91 59.62 24.18
N GLY A 172 -3.73 59.13 24.56
CA GLY A 172 -3.10 59.42 25.86
C GLY A 172 -2.30 60.74 25.84
N PRO A 173 -2.18 61.43 26.98
CA PRO A 173 -2.03 62.89 27.15
C PRO A 173 -0.85 63.56 26.43
#